data_AF-A0A1B1NCR4-F1
#
_entry.id   AF-A0A1B1NCR4-F1
#
_cell.length_a   1.000
_cell.length_b   1.000
_cell.length_c   1.000
_cell.angle_alpha   90.00
_cell.angle_beta   90.00
_cell.angle_gamma   90.00
#
_symmetry.space_group_name_H-M   'P 1'
#
loop_
_entity.id
_entity.type
_entity.pdbx_description
1 polymer ?
#
loop_
_entity_poly.entity_id
_entity_poly.type
_entity_poly.pdbx_seq_one_letter_code
_entity_poly.pdbx_strand_id
1 'polypeptide(L)'
;MTYRYGRDWHPVLRKPIQEITEKKARQRWASGPQFSVSQVDDEGSVPAYTLVVMPEGSFVRSERYDEHGSVVSAYHFDLIEGSEDQLFLHQVTEYVYPDRQTGYLAMNAAKAHTTFNFRPNGWARARFVVDGQPEARVEEYTGVDVSAHWVERPAFGDWDRLGADRAPEPPG
;
A
#
# COMPACT_ATOMS: atom_id res chain seq x y z
N MET A 1 19.91 2.34 -3.04
CA MET A 1 18.81 1.54 -2.49
C MET A 1 19.16 0.92 -1.15
N THR A 2 18.51 1.39 -0.09
CA THR A 2 18.60 0.83 1.27
C THR A 2 17.22 0.78 1.90
N TYR A 3 17.02 -0.15 2.84
CA TYR A 3 15.78 -0.27 3.61
C TYR A 3 15.91 0.41 4.96
N ARG A 4 14.98 1.32 5.25
CA ARG A 4 14.83 1.92 6.57
C ARG A 4 13.57 1.39 7.24
N TYR A 5 13.60 1.29 8.56
CA TYR A 5 12.53 0.69 9.36
C TYR A 5 11.99 1.68 10.39
N GLY A 6 10.68 1.65 10.65
CA GLY A 6 10.07 2.51 11.66
C GLY A 6 8.72 2.01 12.13
N ARG A 7 7.93 2.91 12.73
CA ARG A 7 6.50 2.71 12.96
C ARG A 7 5.70 2.99 11.70
N ASP A 8 6.06 4.06 10.99
CA ASP A 8 5.39 4.55 9.79
C ASP A 8 6.37 5.44 8.98
N TRP A 9 5.95 6.02 7.86
CA TRP A 9 6.72 6.99 7.09
C TRP A 9 6.24 8.43 7.33
N HIS A 10 7.17 9.38 7.44
CA HIS A 10 6.83 10.80 7.49
C HIS A 10 6.99 11.41 6.08
N PRO A 11 5.90 11.76 5.37
CA PRO A 11 6.00 12.19 3.97
C PRO A 11 6.69 13.55 3.80
N VAL A 12 6.46 14.50 4.73
CA VAL A 12 7.11 15.83 4.69
C VAL A 12 8.58 15.78 5.10
N LEU A 13 8.90 15.14 6.23
CA LEU A 13 10.28 15.04 6.74
C LEU A 13 11.12 13.97 6.03
N ARG A 14 10.49 13.17 5.15
CA ARG A 14 11.10 12.12 4.34
C ARG A 14 12.00 11.18 5.14
N LYS A 15 11.45 10.67 6.24
CA LYS A 15 12.12 9.74 7.15
C LYS A 15 11.14 8.80 7.86
N PRO A 16 11.59 7.64 8.37
CA PRO A 16 10.76 6.80 9.21
C PRO A 16 10.35 7.52 10.49
N ILE A 17 9.09 7.37 10.89
CA ILE A 17 8.59 7.80 12.19
C ILE A 17 9.00 6.74 13.23
N GLN A 18 9.61 7.17 14.33
CA GLN A 18 10.16 6.26 15.35
C GLN A 18 11.07 5.20 14.71
N GLU A 19 12.11 5.66 14.02
CA GLU A 19 13.05 4.79 13.33
C GLU A 19 13.63 3.72 14.26
N ILE A 20 13.70 2.50 13.75
CA ILE A 20 14.22 1.33 14.45
C ILE A 20 15.31 0.66 13.62
N THR A 21 16.15 -0.13 14.28
CA THR A 21 17.13 -0.96 13.59
C THR A 21 16.46 -2.16 12.93
N GLU A 22 17.09 -2.72 11.89
CA GLU A 22 16.62 -3.98 11.28
C GLU A 22 16.50 -5.11 12.32
N LYS A 23 17.42 -5.20 13.28
CA LYS A 23 17.33 -6.16 14.38
C LYS A 23 16.02 -6.01 15.16
N LYS A 24 15.56 -4.79 15.40
CA LYS A 24 14.29 -4.53 16.07
C LYS A 24 13.09 -4.81 15.16
N ALA A 25 13.21 -4.55 13.85
CA ALA A 25 12.20 -4.94 12.86
C ALA A 25 12.04 -6.47 12.80
N ARG A 26 13.13 -7.24 12.81
CA ARG A 26 13.09 -8.73 12.91
C ARG A 26 12.40 -9.22 14.17
N GLN A 27 12.60 -8.54 15.30
CA GLN A 27 11.87 -8.86 16.53
C GLN A 27 10.37 -8.59 16.39
N ARG A 28 9.99 -7.48 15.74
CA ARG A 28 8.59 -7.14 15.50
C ARG A 28 7.92 -8.09 14.53
N TRP A 29 8.64 -8.52 13.50
CA TRP A 29 8.20 -9.54 12.57
C TRP A 29 7.76 -10.84 13.26
N ALA A 30 8.50 -11.31 14.26
CA ALA A 30 8.18 -12.59 14.91
C ALA A 30 6.91 -12.53 15.78
N SER A 31 6.70 -11.45 16.54
CA SER A 31 5.60 -11.40 17.52
C SER A 31 5.28 -10.00 18.06
N GLY A 32 5.80 -8.94 17.45
CA GLY A 32 5.65 -7.58 17.97
C GLY A 32 4.47 -6.82 17.38
N PRO A 33 4.41 -5.49 17.56
CA PRO A 33 3.50 -4.65 16.79
C PRO A 33 3.96 -4.54 15.34
N GLN A 34 3.09 -4.00 14.48
CA GLN A 34 3.47 -3.64 13.11
C GLN A 34 4.71 -2.73 13.05
N PHE A 35 5.36 -2.75 11.89
CA PHE A 35 6.45 -1.84 11.56
C PHE A 35 6.34 -1.41 10.11
N SER A 36 7.02 -0.31 9.77
CA SER A 36 7.14 0.13 8.40
C SER A 36 8.49 -0.20 7.81
N VAL A 37 8.51 -0.39 6.50
CA VAL A 37 9.71 -0.47 5.66
C VAL A 37 9.63 0.67 4.65
N SER A 38 10.74 1.35 4.40
CA SER A 38 10.83 2.39 3.36
C SER A 38 12.04 2.08 2.48
N GLN A 39 11.81 1.91 1.18
CA GLN A 39 12.87 1.73 0.20
C GLN A 39 13.30 3.12 -0.28
N VAL A 40 14.53 3.52 0.06
CA VAL A 40 15.07 4.85 -0.26
C VAL A 40 16.38 4.71 -1.01
N ASP A 41 16.60 5.60 -1.98
CA ASP A 41 17.90 5.72 -2.64
C ASP A 41 18.89 6.49 -1.77
N ASP A 42 18.46 7.66 -1.29
CA ASP A 42 19.24 8.57 -0.45
C ASP A 42 18.41 9.10 0.73
N GLU A 43 19.09 9.61 1.77
CA GLU A 43 18.42 10.26 2.89
C GLU A 43 17.68 11.54 2.44
N GLY A 44 16.43 11.70 2.87
CA GLY A 44 15.60 12.85 2.48
C GLY A 44 15.00 12.76 1.08
N SER A 45 15.17 11.62 0.39
CA SER A 45 14.45 11.32 -0.86
C SER A 45 13.01 10.88 -0.61
N VAL A 46 12.16 11.01 -1.63
CA VAL A 46 10.86 10.30 -1.64
C VAL A 46 11.18 8.80 -1.81
N PRO A 47 10.61 7.91 -1.00
CA PRO A 47 10.85 6.48 -1.15
C PRO A 47 10.16 5.97 -2.42
N ALA A 48 10.74 4.98 -3.08
CA ALA A 48 10.07 4.34 -4.21
C ALA A 48 8.73 3.71 -3.77
N TYR A 49 8.73 3.13 -2.58
CA TYR A 49 7.54 2.67 -1.88
C TYR A 49 7.78 2.62 -0.37
N THR A 50 6.68 2.54 0.38
CA THR A 50 6.73 2.11 1.77
C THR A 50 5.78 0.94 2.00
N LEU A 51 6.12 0.13 2.99
CA LEU A 51 5.27 -0.94 3.48
C LEU A 51 4.90 -0.67 4.94
N VAL A 52 3.69 -0.98 5.34
CA VAL A 52 3.33 -1.27 6.74
C VAL A 52 3.04 -2.75 6.84
N VAL A 53 3.73 -3.43 7.74
CA VAL A 53 3.78 -4.89 7.82
C VAL A 53 3.39 -5.35 9.22
N MET A 54 2.40 -6.23 9.29
CA MET A 54 2.03 -6.94 10.52
C MET A 54 2.97 -8.14 10.76
N PRO A 55 3.02 -8.68 11.99
CA PRO A 55 3.84 -9.86 12.30
C PRO A 55 3.63 -11.01 11.31
N GLU A 56 4.74 -11.68 10.99
CA GLU A 56 4.83 -12.81 10.07
C GLU A 56 4.26 -12.52 8.67
N GLY A 57 4.16 -11.25 8.28
CA GLY A 57 3.62 -10.85 6.99
C GLY A 57 2.13 -11.12 6.84
N SER A 58 1.38 -11.26 7.94
CA SER A 58 -0.08 -11.52 7.94
C SER A 58 -0.91 -10.42 7.27
N PHE A 59 -0.37 -9.21 7.22
CA PHE A 59 -0.92 -8.09 6.47
C PHE A 59 0.21 -7.21 5.97
N VAL A 60 0.04 -6.68 4.75
CA VAL A 60 0.94 -5.69 4.17
C VAL A 60 0.11 -4.59 3.50
N ARG A 61 0.33 -3.35 3.92
CA ARG A 61 -0.06 -2.16 3.15
C ARG A 61 1.15 -1.67 2.37
N SER A 62 1.05 -1.55 1.05
CA SER A 62 2.08 -0.98 0.19
C SER A 62 1.61 0.36 -0.35
N GLU A 63 2.42 1.42 -0.20
CA GLU A 63 2.14 2.76 -0.69
C GLU A 63 3.22 3.21 -1.66
N ARG A 64 2.80 3.86 -2.76
CA ARG A 64 3.67 4.50 -3.74
C ARG A 64 3.40 5.99 -3.82
N TYR A 65 4.38 6.74 -4.30
CA TYR A 65 4.40 8.19 -4.20
C TYR A 65 4.68 8.86 -5.55
N ASP A 66 4.19 10.09 -5.69
CA ASP A 66 4.66 11.02 -6.73
C ASP A 66 6.03 11.63 -6.35
N GLU A 67 6.56 12.50 -7.22
CA GLU A 67 7.84 13.20 -6.98
C GLU A 67 7.85 14.11 -5.74
N HIS A 68 6.69 14.47 -5.22
CA HIS A 68 6.54 15.32 -4.04
C HIS A 68 6.38 14.54 -2.74
N GLY A 69 6.16 13.22 -2.81
CA GLY A 69 5.93 12.34 -1.67
C GLY A 69 4.46 12.18 -1.29
N SER A 70 3.53 12.54 -2.18
CA SER A 70 2.09 12.27 -2.03
C SER A 70 1.75 10.86 -2.49
N VAL A 71 0.87 10.17 -1.76
CA VAL A 71 0.51 8.78 -2.06
C VAL A 71 -0.36 8.73 -3.31
N VAL A 72 0.14 8.13 -4.39
CA VAL A 72 -0.61 7.95 -5.66
C VAL A 72 -1.36 6.63 -5.71
N SER A 73 -0.88 5.61 -5.01
CA SER A 73 -1.55 4.31 -4.92
C SER A 73 -1.26 3.62 -3.59
N ALA A 74 -2.26 2.91 -3.06
CA ALA A 74 -2.14 2.09 -1.86
C ALA A 74 -2.78 0.71 -2.08
N TYR A 75 -2.02 -0.35 -1.80
CA TYR A 75 -2.41 -1.75 -1.95
C TYR A 75 -2.48 -2.40 -0.58
N HIS A 76 -3.50 -3.19 -0.32
CA HIS A 76 -3.69 -3.86 0.96
C HIS A 76 -3.85 -5.36 0.75
N PHE A 77 -2.91 -6.11 1.31
CA PHE A 77 -2.83 -7.56 1.24
C PHE A 77 -3.10 -8.14 2.63
N ASP A 78 -4.01 -9.11 2.72
CA ASP A 78 -4.36 -9.79 3.95
C ASP A 78 -4.22 -11.29 3.83
N LEU A 79 -3.76 -11.94 4.91
CA LEU A 79 -3.87 -13.38 5.07
C LEU A 79 -5.34 -13.73 5.28
N ILE A 80 -5.92 -14.48 4.35
CA ILE A 80 -7.32 -14.93 4.45
C ILE A 80 -7.39 -16.22 5.24
N GLU A 81 -8.45 -16.40 6.02
CA GLU A 81 -8.72 -17.65 6.74
C GLU A 81 -8.68 -18.85 5.79
N GLY A 82 -7.92 -19.88 6.17
CA GLY A 82 -7.70 -21.07 5.35
C GLY A 82 -6.52 -20.99 4.37
N SER A 83 -5.84 -19.83 4.26
CA SER A 83 -4.55 -19.72 3.58
C SER A 83 -3.41 -19.69 4.59
N GLU A 84 -2.37 -20.50 4.37
CA GLU A 84 -1.19 -20.58 5.26
C GLU A 84 0.02 -19.81 4.69
N ASP A 85 0.08 -19.65 3.38
CA ASP A 85 1.26 -19.17 2.66
C ASP A 85 0.96 -18.09 1.61
N GLN A 86 -0.29 -17.61 1.50
CA GLN A 86 -0.67 -16.58 0.55
C GLN A 86 -1.42 -15.42 1.20
N LEU A 87 -1.15 -14.21 0.71
CA LEU A 87 -1.96 -13.04 0.97
C LEU A 87 -2.87 -12.79 -0.23
N PHE A 88 -4.03 -12.23 0.04
CA PHE A 88 -4.97 -11.77 -0.97
C PHE A 88 -4.97 -10.25 -1.05
N LEU A 89 -4.79 -9.70 -2.25
CA LEU A 89 -4.97 -8.27 -2.52
C LEU A 89 -6.47 -7.93 -2.45
N HIS A 90 -6.92 -7.47 -1.30
CA HIS A 90 -8.34 -7.20 -1.07
C HIS A 90 -8.74 -5.74 -1.33
N GLN A 91 -7.78 -4.82 -1.42
CA GLN A 91 -8.06 -3.41 -1.68
C GLN A 91 -6.93 -2.72 -2.45
N VAL A 92 -7.31 -1.95 -3.47
CA VAL A 92 -6.44 -0.99 -4.18
C VAL A 92 -7.11 0.38 -4.12
N THR A 93 -6.35 1.41 -3.74
CA THR A 93 -6.80 2.80 -3.83
C THR A 93 -5.83 3.60 -4.69
N GLU A 94 -6.35 4.33 -5.67
CA GLU A 94 -5.58 5.25 -6.53
C GLU A 94 -6.03 6.68 -6.27
N TYR A 95 -5.08 7.61 -6.20
CA TYR A 95 -5.32 9.02 -5.93
C TYR A 95 -4.90 9.89 -7.11
N VAL A 96 -5.73 10.89 -7.42
CA VAL A 96 -5.45 11.89 -8.45
C VAL A 96 -5.37 13.25 -7.80
N TYR A 97 -4.20 13.89 -7.92
CA TYR A 97 -3.92 15.22 -7.39
C TYR A 97 -4.04 16.31 -8.46
N PRO A 98 -4.09 17.61 -8.07
CA PRO A 98 -4.09 18.72 -9.04
C PRO A 98 -2.84 18.76 -9.93
N ASP A 99 -3.01 18.99 -11.24
CA ASP A 99 -1.90 19.09 -12.23
C ASP A 99 -0.79 20.11 -11.89
N ARG A 100 -1.08 21.10 -11.04
CA ARG A 100 -0.13 22.13 -10.60
C ARG A 100 0.26 21.97 -9.15
N GLN A 101 0.47 20.73 -8.72
CA GLN A 101 1.03 20.44 -7.41
C GLN A 101 2.44 21.03 -7.32
N THR A 102 2.74 21.74 -6.24
CA THR A 102 4.04 22.38 -6.01
C THR A 102 4.77 21.80 -4.81
N GLY A 103 4.23 20.74 -4.20
CA GLY A 103 4.75 20.15 -2.98
C GLY A 103 3.84 19.02 -2.48
N TYR A 104 4.19 18.45 -1.33
CA TYR A 104 3.42 17.37 -0.72
C TYR A 104 1.97 17.79 -0.44
N LEU A 105 1.05 16.93 -0.86
CA LEU A 105 -0.37 16.92 -0.52
C LEU A 105 -0.74 15.63 0.20
N ALA A 106 -1.51 15.75 1.29
CA ALA A 106 -2.07 14.59 1.98
C ALA A 106 -3.17 13.92 1.13
N MET A 107 -3.49 12.65 1.40
CA MET A 107 -4.51 11.88 0.66
C MET A 107 -5.87 12.57 0.57
N ASN A 108 -6.28 13.31 1.60
CA ASN A 108 -7.55 14.06 1.61
C ASN A 108 -7.53 15.34 0.77
N ALA A 109 -6.38 15.73 0.20
CA ALA A 109 -6.25 16.83 -0.75
C ALA A 109 -6.23 16.35 -2.22
N ALA A 110 -6.44 15.04 -2.46
CA ALA A 110 -6.64 14.52 -3.80
C ALA A 110 -7.96 15.05 -4.39
N LYS A 111 -7.94 15.42 -5.68
CA LYS A 111 -9.14 15.84 -6.44
C LYS A 111 -10.06 14.67 -6.76
N ALA A 112 -9.52 13.47 -6.82
CA ALA A 112 -10.30 12.25 -6.93
C ALA A 112 -9.56 11.08 -6.31
N HIS A 113 -10.29 10.05 -5.92
CA HIS A 113 -9.72 8.74 -5.65
C HIS A 113 -10.68 7.64 -6.05
N THR A 114 -10.12 6.51 -6.46
CA THR A 114 -10.86 5.29 -6.75
C THR A 114 -10.41 4.22 -5.78
N THR A 115 -11.35 3.58 -5.09
CA THR A 115 -11.07 2.41 -4.25
C THR A 115 -11.74 1.19 -4.83
N PHE A 116 -10.94 0.19 -5.18
CA PHE A 116 -11.39 -1.15 -5.55
C PHE A 116 -11.27 -2.07 -4.34
N ASN A 117 -12.36 -2.75 -4.00
CA ASN A 117 -12.38 -3.81 -3.01
C ASN A 117 -12.63 -5.14 -3.72
N PHE A 118 -11.91 -6.18 -3.36
CA PHE A 118 -12.00 -7.51 -3.95
C PHE A 118 -12.31 -8.54 -2.89
N ARG A 119 -12.92 -9.64 -3.30
CA ARG A 119 -13.09 -10.85 -2.49
C ARG A 119 -12.59 -12.07 -3.25
N PRO A 120 -12.09 -13.11 -2.56
CA PRO A 120 -11.67 -14.38 -3.16
C PRO A 120 -12.69 -15.05 -4.09
N ASN A 121 -13.98 -14.78 -3.89
CA ASN A 121 -15.06 -15.38 -4.67
C ASN A 121 -15.35 -14.64 -6.00
N GLY A 122 -14.49 -13.71 -6.41
CA GLY A 122 -14.66 -12.94 -7.65
C GLY A 122 -15.70 -11.81 -7.54
N TRP A 123 -16.12 -11.44 -6.33
CA TRP A 123 -16.87 -10.20 -6.11
C TRP A 123 -15.89 -9.02 -6.02
N ALA A 124 -16.24 -7.91 -6.66
CA ALA A 124 -15.51 -6.66 -6.52
C ALA A 124 -16.45 -5.46 -6.40
N ARG A 125 -15.95 -4.39 -5.79
CA ARG A 125 -16.64 -3.09 -5.69
C ARG A 125 -15.68 -1.96 -5.98
N ALA A 126 -16.00 -1.14 -6.95
CA ALA A 126 -15.32 0.11 -7.24
C ALA A 126 -16.09 1.29 -6.63
N ARG A 127 -15.40 2.16 -5.90
CA ARG A 127 -15.94 3.40 -5.34
C ARG A 127 -15.13 4.57 -5.86
N PHE A 128 -15.76 5.44 -6.64
CA PHE A 128 -15.17 6.62 -7.24
C PHE A 128 -15.61 7.87 -6.48
N VAL A 129 -14.66 8.63 -5.98
CA VAL A 129 -14.89 9.90 -5.29
C VAL A 129 -14.20 11.00 -6.07
N VAL A 130 -14.93 12.09 -6.30
CA VAL A 130 -14.41 13.31 -6.90
C VAL A 130 -14.67 14.46 -5.94
N ASP A 131 -13.64 15.24 -5.65
CA ASP A 131 -13.75 16.41 -4.79
C ASP A 131 -14.79 17.40 -5.33
N GLY A 132 -15.59 17.96 -4.43
CA GLY A 132 -16.74 18.80 -4.78
C GLY A 132 -17.98 18.06 -5.29
N GLN A 133 -17.95 16.74 -5.49
CA GLN A 133 -19.17 15.95 -5.75
C GLN A 133 -19.72 15.35 -4.44
N PRO A 134 -21.01 15.54 -4.12
CA PRO A 134 -21.58 15.13 -2.83
C PRO A 134 -21.70 13.60 -2.69
N GLU A 135 -21.84 12.88 -3.80
CA GLU A 135 -22.05 11.43 -3.81
C GLU A 135 -20.92 10.72 -4.57
N ALA A 136 -20.47 9.61 -4.02
CA ALA A 136 -19.53 8.72 -4.69
C ALA A 136 -20.28 7.83 -5.68
N ARG A 137 -19.75 7.66 -6.90
CA ARG A 137 -20.22 6.61 -7.81
C ARG A 137 -19.73 5.27 -7.27
N VAL A 138 -20.62 4.28 -7.22
CA VAL A 138 -20.31 2.93 -6.75
C VAL A 138 -20.74 1.93 -7.81
N GLU A 139 -19.87 0.98 -8.11
CA GLU A 139 -20.12 -0.11 -9.02
C GLU A 139 -19.73 -1.43 -8.37
N GLU A 140 -20.52 -2.46 -8.60
CA GLU A 140 -20.29 -3.80 -8.08
C GLU A 140 -20.22 -4.79 -9.23
N TYR A 141 -19.33 -5.76 -9.08
CA TYR A 141 -18.98 -6.73 -10.10
C TYR A 141 -18.99 -8.13 -9.47
N THR A 142 -19.35 -9.12 -10.28
CA THR A 142 -19.33 -10.54 -9.89
C THR A 142 -18.70 -11.36 -11.01
N GLY A 143 -17.96 -12.40 -10.65
CA GLY A 143 -17.25 -13.22 -11.63
C GLY A 143 -15.95 -12.57 -12.14
N VAL A 144 -15.41 -11.61 -11.39
CA VAL A 144 -14.08 -11.02 -11.64
C VAL A 144 -13.02 -12.10 -11.44
N ASP A 145 -12.10 -12.22 -12.39
CA ASP A 145 -10.92 -13.08 -12.21
C ASP A 145 -9.95 -12.43 -11.21
N VAL A 146 -9.84 -13.03 -10.04
CA VAL A 146 -8.96 -12.59 -8.95
C VAL A 146 -7.75 -13.51 -8.77
N SER A 147 -7.46 -14.38 -9.73
CA SER A 147 -6.31 -15.30 -9.66
C SER A 147 -4.98 -14.56 -9.42
N ALA A 148 -4.79 -13.41 -10.07
CA ALA A 148 -3.60 -12.56 -9.91
C ALA A 148 -3.54 -11.79 -8.58
N HIS A 149 -4.60 -11.82 -7.76
CA HIS A 149 -4.63 -11.13 -6.47
C HIS A 149 -4.00 -11.95 -5.34
N TRP A 150 -3.75 -13.24 -5.58
CA TRP A 150 -3.06 -14.11 -4.65
C TRP A 150 -1.55 -14.00 -4.81
N VAL A 151 -0.87 -13.76 -3.69
CA VAL A 151 0.57 -13.51 -3.67
C VAL A 151 1.17 -14.32 -2.53
N GLU A 152 2.34 -14.91 -2.72
CA GLU A 152 3.01 -15.59 -1.61
C GLU A 152 3.25 -14.62 -0.44
N ARG A 153 3.06 -15.13 0.77
CA ARG A 153 3.35 -14.42 2.01
C ARG A 153 4.85 -14.11 2.06
N PRO A 154 5.24 -12.84 2.27
CA PRO A 154 6.64 -12.45 2.21
C PRO A 154 7.41 -13.09 3.38
N ALA A 155 8.69 -13.38 3.14
CA ALA A 155 9.63 -13.60 4.24
C ALA A 155 10.18 -12.26 4.74
N PHE A 156 10.78 -12.23 5.93
CA PHE A 156 11.47 -11.03 6.39
C PHE A 156 12.62 -10.68 5.42
N GLY A 157 12.57 -9.48 4.84
CA GLY A 157 13.56 -8.98 3.89
C GLY A 157 13.09 -9.01 2.43
N ASP A 158 12.01 -9.72 2.12
CA ASP A 158 11.45 -9.82 0.76
C ASP A 158 10.51 -8.65 0.44
N TRP A 159 11.01 -7.43 0.62
CA TRP A 159 10.18 -6.22 0.58
C TRP A 159 9.80 -5.80 -0.85
N ASP A 160 10.71 -6.01 -1.81
CA ASP A 160 10.47 -5.62 -3.21
C ASP A 160 9.26 -6.36 -3.81
N ARG A 161 8.98 -7.59 -3.37
CA ARG A 161 7.88 -8.42 -3.89
C ARG A 161 6.49 -7.80 -3.74
N LEU A 162 6.30 -6.95 -2.73
CA LEU A 162 5.03 -6.25 -2.46
C LEU A 162 5.14 -4.73 -2.62
N GLY A 163 6.36 -4.20 -2.63
CA GLY A 163 6.63 -2.77 -2.79
C GLY A 163 6.74 -2.31 -4.24
N ALA A 164 7.44 -3.08 -5.07
CA ALA A 164 7.71 -2.73 -6.45
C ALA A 164 6.45 -2.77 -7.33
N ASP A 165 6.54 -2.18 -8.52
CA ASP A 165 5.42 -2.05 -9.45
C ASP A 165 4.79 -3.41 -9.80
N ARG A 166 3.54 -3.54 -9.35
CA ARG A 166 2.51 -4.38 -9.92
C ARG A 166 1.49 -3.43 -10.51
N ALA A 167 1.23 -3.52 -11.80
CA ALA A 167 0.02 -2.98 -12.37
C ALA A 167 -1.10 -3.98 -12.06
N PRO A 168 -2.06 -3.69 -11.16
CA PRO A 168 -3.29 -4.45 -11.16
C PRO A 168 -4.00 -4.13 -12.48
N GLU A 169 -4.41 -5.15 -13.23
CA GLU A 169 -5.36 -4.90 -14.32
C GLU A 169 -6.68 -4.45 -13.66
N PRO A 170 -7.27 -3.32 -14.07
CA PRO A 170 -8.59 -2.94 -13.58
C PRO A 170 -9.59 -4.05 -13.92
N PRO A 171 -10.64 -4.28 -13.10
CA PRO A 171 -11.68 -5.23 -13.45
C PRO A 171 -12.27 -4.82 -14.81
N GLY A 172 -12.05 -5.66 -15.82
CA GLY A 172 -12.59 -5.51 -17.17
C GLY A 172 -14.09 -5.77 -17.23
#